data_AF-A0A3E0Q349-F1
#
_entry.id   AF-A0A3E0Q349-F1
#
_cell.length_a   1.000
_cell.length_b   1.000
_cell.length_c   1.000
_cell.angle_alpha   90.00
_cell.angle_beta   90.00
_cell.angle_gamma   90.00
#
_symmetry.space_group_name_H-M   'P 1'
#
loop_
_entity.id
_entity.type
_entity.pdbx_description
1 polymer ?
#
loop_
_entity_poly.entity_id
_entity_poly.type
_entity_poly.pdbx_seq_one_letter_code
_entity_poly.pdbx_strand_id
1 'polypeptide(L)' 'MSYTAVELIETKRDGGKLPDDGIEWLIRAYTDGSVTDYQMSAMAMAIYFNGLDVDE' A
#
# COMPACT_ATOMS: atom_id res chain seq x y z
N MET A 1 -10.45 -6.87 8.45
CA MET A 1 -9.09 -7.11 8.96
C MET A 1 -8.51 -5.78 9.45
N SER A 2 -7.46 -5.80 10.27
CA SER A 2 -6.69 -4.58 10.58
C SER A 2 -5.48 -4.57 9.66
N TYR A 3 -5.28 -3.50 8.90
CA TYR A 3 -4.12 -3.32 8.04
C TYR A 3 -3.14 -2.35 8.68
N THR A 4 -1.86 -2.49 8.34
CA THR A 4 -0.85 -1.48 8.56
C THR A 4 -0.17 -1.12 7.25
N ALA A 5 0.30 0.13 7.13
CA ALA A 5 1.04 0.54 5.94
C ALA A 5 2.29 -0.32 5.72
N VAL A 6 2.95 -0.74 6.82
CA VAL A 6 4.14 -1.58 6.74
C VAL A 6 3.83 -2.93 6.09
N GLU A 7 2.79 -3.63 6.52
CA GLU A 7 2.41 -4.92 5.93
C GLU A 7 2.07 -4.81 4.44
N LEU A 8 1.35 -3.76 4.04
CA LEU A 8 1.02 -3.54 2.63
C LEU A 8 2.27 -3.21 1.81
N ILE A 9 3.16 -2.36 2.34
CA ILE A 9 4.43 -2.01 1.68
C ILE A 9 5.30 -3.25 1.53
N GLU A 10 5.43 -4.09 2.55
CA GLU A 10 6.20 -5.34 2.49
C GLU A 10 5.61 -6.29 1.45
N THR A 11 4.29 -6.47 1.47
CA THR A 11 3.57 -7.28 0.48
C THR A 11 3.90 -6.82 -0.94
N LYS A 12 3.80 -5.52 -1.22
CA LYS A 12 4.06 -5.02 -2.57
C LYS A 12 5.55 -5.00 -2.93
N ARG A 13 6.45 -4.72 -1.97
CA ARG A 13 7.90 -4.76 -2.15
C ARG A 13 8.38 -6.16 -2.54
N ASP A 14 7.77 -7.19 -1.97
CA ASP A 14 8.13 -8.58 -2.19
C ASP A 14 7.42 -9.18 -3.42
N GLY A 15 6.72 -8.35 -4.22
CA GLY A 15 6.05 -8.75 -5.46
C GLY A 15 4.68 -9.39 -5.27
N GLY A 16 4.12 -9.33 -4.06
CA GLY A 16 2.77 -9.78 -3.75
C GLY A 16 1.68 -8.84 -4.29
N LYS A 17 0.47 -9.38 -4.41
CA LYS A 17 -0.73 -8.60 -4.74
C LYS A 17 -1.35 -8.02 -3.48
N LEU A 18 -1.75 -6.76 -3.56
CA LEU A 18 -2.51 -6.08 -2.53
C LEU A 18 -3.98 -6.52 -2.61
N PRO A 19 -4.64 -6.80 -1.48
CA PRO A 19 -6.07 -7.04 -1.47
C PRO A 19 -6.84 -5.71 -1.61
N ASP A 20 -8.00 -5.74 -2.27
CA ASP A 20 -8.84 -4.55 -2.57
C ASP A 20 -9.15 -3.74 -1.30
N ASP A 21 -9.50 -4.41 -0.20
CA ASP A 21 -9.81 -3.77 1.08
C ASP A 21 -8.55 -3.20 1.77
N GLY A 22 -7.37 -3.74 1.46
CA GLY A 22 -6.07 -3.19 1.86
C GLY A 22 -5.74 -1.89 1.13
N ILE A 23 -6.00 -1.81 -0.18
CA ILE A 23 -5.83 -0.60 -0.98
C ILE A 23 -6.81 0.48 -0.51
N GLU A 24 -8.08 0.13 -0.33
CA GLU A 24 -9.08 1.05 0.21
C GLU A 24 -8.68 1.58 1.59
N TRP A 25 -8.21 0.71 2.47
CA TRP A 25 -7.69 1.11 3.77
C TRP A 25 -6.50 2.07 3.64
N LEU A 26 -5.54 1.77 2.78
CA LEU A 26 -4.34 2.60 2.61
C LEU A 26 -4.69 4.02 2.18
N ILE A 27 -5.59 4.16 1.19
CA ILE A 27 -6.01 5.47 0.69
C ILE A 27 -6.75 6.24 1.78
N ARG A 28 -7.69 5.60 2.49
CA ARG A 28 -8.41 6.24 3.61
C ARG A 28 -7.44 6.70 4.69
N ALA A 29 -6.54 5.82 5.11
CA ALA A 29 -5.56 6.10 6.16
C ALA A 29 -4.53 7.16 5.74
N TYR A 30 -4.22 7.29 4.45
CA TYR A 30 -3.41 8.42 3.96
C TYR A 30 -4.19 9.73 3.98
N THR A 31 -5.47 9.71 3.58
CA THR A 31 -6.30 10.93 3.58
C THR A 31 -6.67 11.42 4.98
N ASP A 32 -6.73 10.54 5.97
CA ASP A 32 -7.02 10.91 7.37
C ASP A 32 -5.75 11.23 8.21
N GLY A 33 -4.57 11.08 7.61
CA GLY A 33 -3.28 11.38 8.22
C GLY A 33 -2.69 10.26 9.10
N SER A 34 -3.33 9.09 9.18
CA SER A 34 -2.79 7.92 9.88
C SER A 34 -1.57 7.31 9.19
N VAL A 35 -1.53 7.37 7.84
CA VAL A 35 -0.37 7.01 7.04
C VAL A 35 0.42 8.26 6.72
N THR A 36 1.69 8.22 7.03
CA THR A 36 2.62 9.34 6.83
C THR A 36 3.11 9.43 5.37
N ASP A 37 3.53 10.61 4.95
CA ASP A 37 4.06 10.84 3.59
C ASP A 37 5.24 9.91 3.25
N TYR A 38 6.08 9.57 4.23
CA TYR A 38 7.22 8.66 3.99
C TYR A 38 6.77 7.22 3.77
N GLN A 39 5.69 6.77 4.42
CA GLN A 39 5.10 5.45 4.17
C GLN A 39 4.45 5.40 2.79
N MET A 40 3.71 6.45 2.41
CA MET A 40 3.10 6.53 1.10
C MET A 40 4.16 6.59 -0.01
N SER A 41 5.26 7.31 0.23
CA SER A 41 6.42 7.34 -0.68
C SER A 41 7.07 5.97 -0.82
N ALA A 42 7.21 5.21 0.27
CA ALA A 42 7.73 3.84 0.23
C ALA A 42 6.80 2.90 -0.54
N MET A 43 5.48 3.03 -0.39
CA MET A 43 4.51 2.29 -1.20
C MET A 43 4.65 2.63 -2.69
N ALA A 44 4.74 3.92 -3.03
CA ALA A 44 4.92 4.35 -4.42
C ALA A 44 6.19 3.75 -5.04
N MET A 45 7.29 3.65 -4.27
CA MET A 45 8.51 2.98 -4.74
C MET A 45 8.33 1.46 -4.90
N ALA A 46 7.60 0.80 -4.00
CA ALA A 46 7.29 -0.63 -4.14
C ALA A 46 6.47 -0.90 -5.40
N ILE A 47 5.46 -0.07 -5.69
CA ILE A 47 4.66 -0.12 -6.91
C ILE A 47 5.51 0.18 -8.15
N TYR A 48 6.38 1.18 -8.09
CA TYR A 48 7.25 1.51 -9.22
C TYR A 48 8.13 0.32 -9.65
N PHE A 49 8.66 -0.44 -8.69
CA PHE A 49 9.52 -1.59 -8.98
C PHE A 49 8.75 -2.88 -9.32
N ASN A 50 7.60 -3.13 -8.67
CA ASN A 50 6.85 -4.38 -8.82
C ASN A 50 5.56 -4.25 -9.66
N GLY A 51 5.25 -3.06 -10.17
CA GLY A 51 4.04 -2.77 -10.91
C GLY A 51 2.78 -2.69 -10.05
N LEU A 52 1.63 -2.55 -10.71
CA LEU A 52 0.28 -2.69 -10.13
C LEU A 52 -0.57 -3.37 -11.20
N ASP A 53 -1.36 -4.37 -10.81
CA ASP A 53 -2.26 -5.07 -11.72
C ASP A 53 -3.57 -4.30 -11.91
N VAL A 54 -4.32 -4.59 -12.97
CA VAL A 54 -5.61 -3.93 -13.26
C VAL A 54 -6.69 -4.27 -12.23
N ASP A 55 -6.57 -5.44 -11.61
CA ASP A 55 -7.48 -5.90 -10.57
C ASP A 55 -7.14 -5.31 -9.18
N GLU A 56 -6.03 -4.58 -9.06
CA GLU A 56 -5.59 -3.82 -7.87
C GLU A 56 -5.93 -2.32 -8.05
#